data_AF-A0AAV7YIJ5-F1
#
_entry.id   AF-A0AAV7YIJ5-F1
#
_cell.length_a   1.000
_cell.length_b   1.000
_cell.length_c   1.000
_cell.angle_alpha   90.00
_cell.angle_beta   90.00
_cell.angle_gamma   90.00
#
_symmetry.space_group_name_H-M   'P 1'
#
loop_
_entity.id
_entity.type
_entity.pdbx_description
1 polymer ?
#
loop_
_entity_poly.entity_id
_entity_poly.type
_entity_poly.pdbx_seq_one_letter_code
_entity_poly.pdbx_strand_id
1 'polypeptide(L)'
;MTDFFQESDFQKENENEKEKEKEKEKDNIFIEEEEEKLSNKEKQKETKNSSNDQKPIIEHSKRKTSFFSNIFQNLKTILTPLSENVKSTFLTEFEDSFGLDHPTFYQGTYKEAFRFAKESSKFFVVYLHSSDHTSTSDFCLRVLTDENIIAFVNENFIFWGESIKHPSGFLLTNKFFVTTYPFMAVVSTNTRTRSQVVKIFEGQINADQLMTGLISALEENASAISEQRIQENERSSIRQIREQQDREYQESIERDQERQRIEFEQEQQQRIERMEREEKIKRKKEKKERQMLELEEKIQNLKPEPDPKTEEGVIRLRVILPDGDKISRCFKKDWEMKTIFDWVDINSNKSLKPNKYYLVKNYPKTSFSDKNATFEDAKIENGDSLMAIKK
;
A
#
# COMPACT_ATOMS: atom_id res chain seq x y z
N MET A 1 41.09 -20.10 -9.08
CA MET A 1 39.97 -19.34 -8.47
C MET A 1 40.11 -17.85 -8.84
N THR A 2 40.43 -17.58 -10.11
CA THR A 2 40.76 -16.25 -10.64
C THR A 2 40.13 -16.00 -12.01
N ASP A 3 39.74 -17.05 -12.74
CA ASP A 3 39.14 -16.91 -14.08
C ASP A 3 37.62 -16.71 -14.07
N PHE A 4 36.94 -16.90 -12.93
CA PHE A 4 35.48 -16.74 -12.83
C PHE A 4 35.03 -15.31 -12.46
N PHE A 5 35.97 -14.44 -12.07
CA PHE A 5 35.70 -13.04 -11.73
C PHE A 5 35.92 -12.07 -12.91
N GLN A 6 36.63 -12.50 -13.97
CA GLN A 6 36.84 -11.64 -15.15
C GLN A 6 35.67 -11.67 -16.14
N GLU A 7 34.89 -12.76 -16.22
CA GLU A 7 33.73 -12.84 -17.12
C GLU A 7 32.52 -12.02 -16.63
N SER A 8 32.34 -11.84 -15.31
CA SER A 8 31.22 -11.05 -14.77
C SER A 8 31.40 -9.54 -14.93
N ASP A 9 32.65 -9.06 -14.86
CA ASP A 9 32.95 -7.64 -15.00
C ASP A 9 32.92 -7.20 -16.47
N PHE A 10 33.31 -8.08 -17.40
CA PHE A 10 33.24 -7.81 -18.85
C PHE A 10 31.79 -7.78 -19.38
N GLN A 11 30.87 -8.53 -18.78
CA GLN A 11 29.44 -8.45 -19.12
C GLN A 11 28.78 -7.17 -18.60
N LYS A 12 29.18 -6.67 -17.41
CA LYS A 12 28.69 -5.40 -16.85
C LYS A 12 29.21 -4.17 -17.59
N GLU A 13 30.45 -4.18 -18.09
CA GLU A 13 30.97 -3.08 -18.92
C GLU A 13 30.24 -3.00 -20.27
N ASN A 14 29.95 -4.14 -20.91
CA ASN A 14 29.20 -4.16 -22.17
C ASN A 14 27.73 -3.74 -22.04
N GLU A 15 27.08 -4.00 -20.90
CA GLU A 15 25.71 -3.52 -20.65
C GLU A 15 25.69 -2.00 -20.39
N ASN A 16 26.66 -1.47 -19.66
CA ASN A 16 26.79 -0.02 -19.42
C ASN A 16 27.14 0.76 -20.69
N GLU A 17 27.93 0.20 -21.62
CA GLU A 17 28.20 0.84 -22.91
C GLU A 17 26.95 0.86 -23.81
N LYS A 18 26.15 -0.22 -23.80
CA LYS A 18 24.88 -0.27 -24.55
C LYS A 18 23.81 0.68 -24.00
N GLU A 19 23.79 0.92 -22.68
CA GLU A 19 22.89 1.93 -22.11
C GLU A 19 23.33 3.35 -22.47
N LYS A 20 24.64 3.64 -22.46
CA LYS A 20 25.17 4.95 -22.89
C LYS A 20 24.96 5.22 -24.39
N GLU A 21 25.01 4.21 -25.25
CA GLU A 21 24.68 4.38 -26.67
C GLU A 21 23.19 4.65 -26.88
N LYS A 22 22.30 3.98 -26.15
CA LYS A 22 20.86 4.25 -26.20
C LYS A 22 20.47 5.63 -25.66
N GLU A 23 21.22 6.14 -24.68
CA GLU A 23 20.99 7.48 -24.15
C GLU A 23 21.44 8.56 -25.15
N LYS A 24 22.59 8.38 -25.80
CA LYS A 24 23.06 9.25 -26.89
C LYS A 24 22.13 9.24 -28.11
N GLU A 25 21.55 8.10 -28.44
CA GLU A 25 20.60 7.99 -29.55
C GLU A 25 19.28 8.72 -29.24
N LYS A 26 18.81 8.69 -27.98
CA LYS A 26 17.65 9.48 -27.54
C LYS A 26 17.91 10.98 -27.54
N ASP A 27 19.10 11.41 -27.13
CA ASP A 27 19.47 12.83 -27.15
C ASP A 27 19.60 13.37 -28.58
N ASN A 28 20.13 12.57 -29.53
CA ASN A 28 20.17 12.96 -30.94
C ASN A 28 18.77 13.08 -31.57
N ILE A 29 17.84 12.18 -31.24
CA ILE A 29 16.45 12.26 -31.70
C ILE A 29 15.75 13.51 -31.13
N PHE A 30 16.05 13.89 -29.89
CA PHE A 30 15.48 15.10 -29.28
C PHE A 30 16.01 16.39 -29.92
N ILE A 31 17.28 16.43 -30.32
CA ILE A 31 17.90 17.58 -30.99
C ILE A 31 17.35 17.73 -32.42
N GLU A 32 17.20 16.63 -33.18
CA GLU A 32 16.61 16.66 -34.53
C GLU A 32 15.14 17.14 -34.51
N GLU A 33 14.35 16.73 -33.51
CA GLU A 33 12.97 17.23 -33.36
C GLU A 33 12.88 18.72 -33.00
N GLU A 34 13.85 19.27 -32.25
CA GLU A 34 13.89 20.69 -31.94
C GLU A 34 14.30 21.55 -33.15
N GLU A 35 15.28 21.10 -33.94
CA GLU A 35 15.69 21.79 -35.17
C GLU A 35 14.57 21.80 -36.23
N GLU A 36 13.80 20.73 -36.35
CA GLU A 36 12.65 20.66 -37.27
C GLU A 36 11.49 21.58 -36.81
N LYS A 37 11.29 21.73 -35.49
CA LYS A 37 10.32 22.67 -34.90
C LYS A 37 10.75 24.13 -35.09
N LEU A 38 12.04 24.45 -35.01
CA LEU A 38 12.55 25.80 -35.30
C LEU A 38 12.44 26.15 -36.80
N SER A 39 12.80 25.24 -37.70
CA SER A 39 12.71 25.43 -39.16
C SER A 39 11.27 25.66 -39.64
N ASN A 40 10.30 24.93 -39.08
CA ASN A 40 8.88 25.13 -39.40
C ASN A 40 8.31 26.45 -38.84
N LYS A 41 8.88 26.97 -37.75
CA LYS A 41 8.48 28.25 -37.15
C LYS A 41 9.02 29.45 -37.94
N GLU A 42 10.16 29.30 -38.61
CA GLU A 42 10.71 30.32 -39.53
C GLU A 42 9.94 30.35 -40.86
N LYS A 43 9.60 29.19 -41.43
CA LYS A 43 8.75 29.12 -42.65
C LYS A 43 7.34 29.69 -42.46
N GLN A 44 6.78 29.62 -41.25
CA GLN A 44 5.48 30.26 -40.93
C GLN A 44 5.56 31.78 -40.70
N LYS A 45 6.75 32.33 -40.45
CA LYS A 45 6.94 33.79 -40.32
C LYS A 45 7.12 34.47 -41.67
N GLU A 46 7.73 33.81 -42.65
CA GLU A 46 7.91 34.38 -43.99
C GLU A 46 6.62 34.41 -44.81
N THR A 47 5.68 33.50 -44.57
CA THR A 47 4.38 33.45 -45.28
C THR A 47 3.35 34.49 -44.83
N LYS A 48 3.62 35.29 -43.79
CA LYS A 48 2.70 36.35 -43.31
C LYS A 48 3.05 37.77 -43.78
N ASN A 49 4.15 37.98 -44.50
CA ASN A 49 4.63 39.32 -44.88
C ASN A 49 4.57 39.64 -46.38
N SER A 50 3.86 38.86 -47.20
CA SER A 50 3.62 39.22 -48.59
C SER A 50 2.18 38.93 -48.98
N SER A 51 1.34 39.97 -48.98
CA SER A 51 0.18 40.17 -49.88
C SER A 51 -0.64 41.36 -49.38
N ASN A 52 -0.17 42.57 -49.68
CA ASN A 52 -1.01 43.77 -49.72
C ASN A 52 -1.00 44.26 -51.19
N ASP A 53 -2.10 44.88 -51.60
CA ASP A 53 -2.41 45.48 -52.90
C ASP A 53 -3.03 44.55 -53.98
N GLN A 54 -4.36 44.65 -54.12
CA GLN A 54 -5.04 45.20 -55.32
C GLN A 54 -6.58 45.05 -55.20
N LYS A 55 -7.30 46.18 -55.36
CA LYS A 55 -8.75 46.20 -55.65
C LYS A 55 -8.99 45.74 -57.10
N PRO A 56 -10.15 45.12 -57.38
CA PRO A 56 -11.05 45.82 -58.30
C PRO A 56 -12.53 45.78 -57.89
N ILE A 57 -13.25 46.74 -58.45
CA ILE A 57 -14.70 46.95 -58.44
C ILE A 57 -15.30 46.08 -59.55
N ILE A 58 -16.37 45.34 -59.28
CA ILE A 58 -17.50 45.05 -60.19
C ILE A 58 -18.73 44.70 -59.34
N GLU A 59 -19.86 45.19 -59.83
CA GLU A 59 -21.14 45.39 -59.20
C GLU A 59 -22.08 44.17 -59.32
N HIS A 60 -23.10 44.19 -58.46
CA HIS A 60 -24.38 43.47 -58.50
C HIS A 60 -24.53 42.03 -57.99
N SER A 61 -25.48 41.94 -57.05
CA SER A 61 -26.29 40.78 -56.65
C SER A 61 -25.70 39.87 -55.58
N LYS A 62 -26.04 40.17 -54.31
CA LYS A 62 -26.53 39.24 -53.27
C LYS A 62 -26.67 40.00 -51.94
N ARG A 63 -27.74 40.80 -51.78
CA ARG A 63 -28.20 41.23 -50.45
C ARG A 63 -29.08 40.14 -49.84
N LYS A 64 -28.48 39.10 -49.29
CA LYS A 64 -29.09 38.18 -48.31
C LYS A 64 -27.94 37.51 -47.56
N THR A 65 -27.67 37.97 -46.33
CA THR A 65 -26.94 37.29 -45.21
C THR A 65 -26.23 38.28 -44.26
N SER A 66 -26.90 39.34 -43.80
CA SER A 66 -26.31 40.25 -42.78
C SER A 66 -27.12 40.38 -41.49
N PHE A 67 -28.22 39.64 -41.34
CA PHE A 67 -29.01 39.64 -40.10
C PHE A 67 -28.57 38.54 -39.11
N PHE A 68 -28.18 37.36 -39.60
CA PHE A 68 -27.80 36.24 -38.72
C PHE A 68 -26.37 36.36 -38.16
N SER A 69 -25.43 37.04 -38.85
CA SER A 69 -24.04 37.14 -38.36
C SER A 69 -23.91 37.97 -37.08
N ASN A 70 -24.77 38.98 -36.89
CA ASN A 70 -24.75 39.83 -35.69
C ASN A 70 -25.36 39.16 -34.45
N ILE A 71 -26.28 38.20 -34.64
CA ILE A 71 -26.84 37.39 -33.55
C ILE A 71 -25.71 36.54 -32.96
N PHE A 72 -25.00 35.76 -33.78
CA PHE A 72 -23.91 34.91 -33.31
C PHE A 72 -22.75 35.67 -32.64
N GLN A 73 -22.43 36.89 -33.08
CA GLN A 73 -21.34 37.68 -32.49
C GLN A 73 -21.68 38.26 -31.10
N ASN A 74 -22.96 38.56 -30.82
CA ASN A 74 -23.40 39.08 -29.52
C ASN A 74 -23.82 37.99 -28.52
N LEU A 75 -24.00 36.74 -28.97
CA LEU A 75 -24.20 35.58 -28.06
C LEU A 75 -22.95 35.25 -27.22
N LYS A 76 -21.79 35.85 -27.51
CA LYS A 76 -20.52 35.67 -26.77
C LYS A 76 -20.65 35.96 -25.27
N THR A 77 -21.53 36.88 -24.85
CA THR A 77 -21.69 37.31 -23.44
C THR A 77 -22.67 36.44 -22.63
N ILE A 78 -23.53 35.67 -23.30
CA ILE A 78 -24.72 35.00 -22.70
C ILE A 78 -24.38 33.85 -21.77
N LEU A 79 -23.22 33.22 -21.97
CA LEU A 79 -22.77 32.04 -21.23
C LEU A 79 -22.21 32.34 -19.83
N THR A 80 -22.38 33.58 -19.35
CA THR A 80 -22.23 33.87 -17.91
C THR A 80 -23.43 33.27 -17.17
N PRO A 81 -23.19 32.36 -16.22
CA PRO A 81 -24.24 31.59 -15.60
C PRO A 81 -25.13 32.53 -14.74
N LEU A 82 -26.45 32.53 -15.01
CA LEU A 82 -27.46 33.33 -14.28
C LEU A 82 -27.47 32.96 -12.80
N SER A 83 -27.39 33.94 -11.90
CA SER A 83 -27.50 33.71 -10.45
C SER A 83 -28.90 33.32 -10.02
N GLU A 84 -29.29 32.07 -10.31
CA GLU A 84 -30.56 31.52 -9.85
C GLU A 84 -30.34 30.21 -9.10
N ASN A 85 -30.89 30.17 -7.88
CA ASN A 85 -30.80 29.03 -6.95
C ASN A 85 -32.14 28.28 -6.84
N VAL A 86 -33.05 28.46 -7.81
CA VAL A 86 -34.40 27.87 -7.76
C VAL A 86 -34.46 26.70 -8.75
N LYS A 87 -34.76 25.51 -8.23
CA LYS A 87 -35.04 24.33 -9.07
C LYS A 87 -36.43 24.49 -9.68
N SER A 88 -36.52 24.34 -10.99
CA SER A 88 -37.74 24.53 -11.77
C SER A 88 -38.69 23.34 -11.62
N THR A 89 -40.01 23.60 -11.55
CA THR A 89 -41.08 22.57 -11.61
C THR A 89 -41.46 22.18 -13.04
N PHE A 90 -40.80 22.79 -14.03
CA PHE A 90 -41.12 22.65 -15.45
C PHE A 90 -41.22 21.20 -15.93
N LEU A 91 -40.34 20.29 -15.48
CA LEU A 91 -40.39 18.90 -15.91
C LEU A 91 -41.75 18.26 -15.61
N THR A 92 -42.26 18.44 -14.39
CA THR A 92 -43.56 17.91 -13.99
C THR A 92 -44.68 18.54 -14.81
N GLU A 93 -44.63 19.86 -15.03
CA GLU A 93 -45.62 20.56 -15.87
C GLU A 93 -45.61 20.08 -17.33
N PHE A 94 -44.42 19.75 -17.86
CA PHE A 94 -44.24 19.20 -19.19
C PHE A 94 -44.80 17.77 -19.26
N GLU A 95 -44.43 16.91 -18.32
CA GLU A 95 -44.89 15.51 -18.25
C GLU A 95 -46.41 15.43 -18.09
N ASP A 96 -47.01 16.30 -17.27
CA ASP A 96 -48.46 16.40 -17.09
C ASP A 96 -49.19 16.79 -18.39
N SER A 97 -48.54 17.55 -19.27
CA SER A 97 -49.15 18.08 -20.49
C SER A 97 -48.87 17.21 -21.73
N PHE A 98 -47.70 16.57 -21.81
CA PHE A 98 -47.19 15.93 -23.03
C PHE A 98 -46.80 14.47 -22.85
N GLY A 99 -46.75 13.95 -21.61
CA GLY A 99 -46.37 12.58 -21.30
C GLY A 99 -44.88 12.41 -20.98
N LEU A 100 -44.47 11.15 -20.78
CA LEU A 100 -43.12 10.77 -20.32
C LEU A 100 -42.12 10.50 -21.46
N ASP A 101 -42.60 10.46 -22.70
CA ASP A 101 -41.80 10.16 -23.88
C ASP A 101 -41.11 11.44 -24.38
N HIS A 102 -39.96 11.77 -23.80
CA HIS A 102 -39.18 12.95 -24.18
C HIS A 102 -37.68 12.74 -23.87
N PRO A 103 -36.77 13.60 -24.39
CA PRO A 103 -35.37 13.56 -24.00
C PRO A 103 -35.20 13.79 -22.49
N THR A 104 -34.18 13.20 -21.89
CA THR A 104 -33.95 13.23 -20.46
C THR A 104 -33.58 14.66 -20.03
N PHE A 105 -34.51 15.34 -19.37
CA PHE A 105 -34.26 16.67 -18.83
C PHE A 105 -33.30 16.62 -17.64
N TYR A 106 -32.27 17.45 -17.67
CA TYR A 106 -31.38 17.65 -16.54
C TYR A 106 -32.12 18.31 -15.37
N GLN A 107 -32.20 17.61 -14.25
CA GLN A 107 -32.86 18.08 -13.05
C GLN A 107 -31.93 18.99 -12.22
N GLY A 108 -31.95 20.28 -12.53
CA GLY A 108 -31.18 21.28 -11.81
C GLY A 108 -31.31 22.66 -12.41
N THR A 109 -30.53 23.60 -11.90
CA THR A 109 -30.47 24.96 -12.44
C THR A 109 -29.74 24.98 -13.79
N TYR A 110 -29.99 26.02 -14.60
CA TYR A 110 -29.24 26.26 -15.83
C TYR A 110 -27.71 26.20 -15.61
N LYS A 111 -27.22 26.76 -14.48
CA LYS A 111 -25.79 26.80 -14.16
C LYS A 111 -25.23 25.41 -13.91
N GLU A 112 -25.94 24.60 -13.15
CA GLU A 112 -25.57 23.23 -12.82
C GLU A 112 -25.57 22.38 -14.09
N ALA A 113 -26.61 22.49 -14.91
CA ALA A 113 -26.73 21.77 -16.18
C ALA A 113 -25.58 22.12 -17.15
N PHE A 114 -25.29 23.42 -17.29
CA PHE A 114 -24.21 23.90 -18.15
C PHE A 114 -22.83 23.46 -17.63
N ARG A 115 -22.61 23.54 -16.32
CA ARG A 115 -21.38 23.06 -15.69
C ARG A 115 -21.20 21.56 -15.89
N PHE A 116 -22.26 20.78 -15.69
CA PHE A 116 -22.25 19.33 -15.89
C PHE A 116 -21.96 18.96 -17.34
N ALA A 117 -22.53 19.68 -18.31
CA ALA A 117 -22.22 19.49 -19.73
C ALA A 117 -20.73 19.77 -20.03
N LYS A 118 -20.16 20.80 -19.41
CA LYS A 118 -18.74 21.13 -19.54
C LYS A 118 -17.82 20.06 -18.93
N GLU A 119 -18.14 19.58 -17.72
CA GLU A 119 -17.38 18.53 -17.03
C GLU A 119 -17.49 17.18 -17.75
N SER A 120 -18.67 16.84 -18.28
CA SER A 120 -18.90 15.61 -19.05
C SER A 120 -18.44 15.69 -20.51
N SER A 121 -17.92 16.83 -20.95
CA SER A 121 -17.53 17.08 -22.35
C SER A 121 -18.65 16.67 -23.33
N LYS A 122 -19.90 17.04 -23.03
CA LYS A 122 -21.09 16.81 -23.87
C LYS A 122 -21.68 18.15 -24.31
N PHE A 123 -22.29 18.19 -25.50
CA PHE A 123 -22.99 19.40 -25.92
C PHE A 123 -24.15 19.70 -24.98
N PHE A 124 -24.48 20.98 -24.82
CA PHE A 124 -25.56 21.43 -23.96
C PHE A 124 -26.72 21.97 -24.80
N VAL A 125 -27.93 21.49 -24.54
CA VAL A 125 -29.14 21.95 -25.23
C VAL A 125 -30.01 22.72 -24.25
N VAL A 126 -30.42 23.91 -24.68
CA VAL A 126 -31.36 24.77 -23.95
C VAL A 126 -32.68 24.80 -24.72
N TYR A 127 -33.74 24.28 -24.13
CA TYR A 127 -35.11 24.35 -24.65
C TYR A 127 -35.92 25.38 -23.86
N LEU A 128 -36.47 26.38 -24.54
CA LEU A 128 -37.37 27.36 -23.91
C LEU A 128 -38.80 27.10 -24.37
N HIS A 129 -39.66 26.80 -23.41
CA HIS A 129 -41.04 26.43 -23.63
C HIS A 129 -41.98 27.63 -23.43
N SER A 130 -42.90 27.83 -24.37
CA SER A 130 -44.01 28.77 -24.25
C SER A 130 -45.31 28.07 -24.59
N SER A 131 -46.19 27.93 -23.60
CA SER A 131 -47.53 27.33 -23.78
C SER A 131 -48.43 28.18 -24.68
N ASP A 132 -48.14 29.47 -24.81
CA ASP A 132 -49.01 30.44 -25.47
C ASP A 132 -48.76 30.49 -26.98
N HIS A 133 -47.74 29.76 -27.47
CA HIS A 133 -47.38 29.68 -28.89
C HIS A 133 -48.00 28.47 -29.57
N THR A 134 -48.65 28.70 -30.71
CA THR A 134 -49.42 27.68 -31.46
C THR A 134 -48.58 26.48 -31.92
N SER A 135 -47.30 26.69 -32.20
CA SER A 135 -46.40 25.66 -32.73
C SER A 135 -45.72 24.81 -31.65
N THR A 136 -45.80 25.22 -30.38
CA THR A 136 -45.09 24.54 -29.29
C THR A 136 -45.70 23.16 -29.01
N SER A 137 -47.03 23.04 -29.01
CA SER A 137 -47.69 21.76 -28.70
C SER A 137 -47.40 20.68 -29.73
N ASP A 138 -47.41 21.04 -31.03
CA ASP A 138 -47.10 20.12 -32.12
C ASP A 138 -45.63 19.64 -32.04
N PHE A 139 -44.71 20.55 -31.73
CA PHE A 139 -43.31 20.21 -31.51
C PHE A 139 -43.10 19.25 -30.33
N CYS A 140 -43.72 19.50 -29.18
CA CYS A 140 -43.61 18.60 -28.04
C CYS A 140 -44.16 17.20 -28.35
N LEU A 141 -45.35 17.14 -28.97
CA LEU A 141 -46.09 15.88 -29.17
C LEU A 141 -45.65 15.06 -30.38
N ARG A 142 -45.00 15.67 -31.38
CA ARG A 142 -44.62 14.98 -32.62
C ARG A 142 -43.13 14.98 -32.92
N VAL A 143 -42.36 15.87 -32.30
CA VAL A 143 -40.93 16.03 -32.58
C VAL A 143 -40.09 15.60 -31.39
N LEU A 144 -40.37 16.12 -30.18
CA LEU A 144 -39.63 15.72 -28.98
C LEU A 144 -39.93 14.29 -28.52
N THR A 145 -41.11 13.77 -28.87
CA THR A 145 -41.55 12.39 -28.57
C THR A 145 -41.02 11.34 -29.55
N ASP A 146 -40.33 11.75 -30.63
CA ASP A 146 -39.77 10.81 -31.59
C ASP A 146 -38.62 10.00 -30.97
N GLU A 147 -38.71 8.67 -31.03
CA GLU A 147 -37.74 7.77 -30.39
C GLU A 147 -36.31 7.99 -30.88
N ASN A 148 -36.11 8.32 -32.16
CA ASN A 148 -34.78 8.57 -32.71
C ASN A 148 -34.21 9.87 -32.16
N ILE A 149 -35.04 10.92 -32.05
CA ILE A 149 -34.63 12.19 -31.43
C ILE A 149 -34.29 11.97 -29.95
N ILE A 150 -35.12 11.24 -29.21
CA ILE A 150 -34.89 10.96 -27.79
C ILE A 150 -33.56 10.23 -27.60
N ALA A 151 -33.35 9.13 -28.33
CA ALA A 151 -32.12 8.35 -28.23
C ALA A 151 -30.88 9.19 -28.57
N PHE A 152 -30.95 9.95 -29.68
CA PHE A 152 -29.84 10.76 -30.15
C PHE A 152 -29.49 11.91 -29.19
N VAL A 153 -30.50 12.58 -28.63
CA VAL A 153 -30.32 13.66 -27.66
C VAL A 153 -29.71 13.12 -26.37
N ASN A 154 -30.24 12.00 -25.83
CA ASN A 154 -29.77 11.42 -24.58
C ASN A 154 -28.30 10.93 -24.64
N GLU A 155 -27.89 10.39 -25.79
CA GLU A 155 -26.53 9.92 -25.99
C GLU A 155 -25.54 11.09 -26.06
N ASN A 156 -25.85 12.12 -26.86
CA ASN A 156 -24.87 13.13 -27.29
C ASN A 156 -24.94 14.46 -26.52
N PHE A 157 -26.08 14.78 -25.92
CA PHE A 157 -26.37 16.09 -25.35
C PHE A 157 -26.81 16.00 -23.90
N ILE A 158 -26.56 17.08 -23.15
CA ILE A 158 -27.25 17.35 -21.89
C ILE A 158 -28.42 18.26 -22.21
N PHE A 159 -29.63 17.73 -22.07
CA PHE A 159 -30.86 18.44 -22.40
C PHE A 159 -31.40 19.16 -21.16
N TRP A 160 -31.55 20.47 -21.23
CA TRP A 160 -32.16 21.28 -20.18
C TRP A 160 -33.26 22.14 -20.78
N GLY A 161 -34.38 22.24 -20.07
CA GLY A 161 -35.52 23.01 -20.54
C GLY A 161 -36.24 23.75 -19.45
N GLU A 162 -36.89 24.84 -19.83
CA GLU A 162 -37.65 25.68 -18.92
C GLU A 162 -38.78 26.45 -19.60
N SER A 163 -39.88 26.64 -18.85
CA SER A 163 -40.99 27.50 -19.26
C SER A 163 -40.63 28.98 -19.12
N ILE A 164 -40.99 29.79 -20.11
CA ILE A 164 -40.83 31.25 -20.06
C ILE A 164 -41.68 31.93 -18.99
N LYS A 165 -42.63 31.20 -18.39
CA LYS A 165 -43.42 31.68 -17.24
C LYS A 165 -42.60 31.72 -15.95
N HIS A 166 -41.53 30.93 -15.88
CA HIS A 166 -40.60 30.97 -14.75
C HIS A 166 -39.57 32.11 -14.94
N PRO A 167 -39.08 32.74 -13.84
CA PRO A 167 -38.10 33.83 -13.92
C PRO A 167 -36.84 33.45 -14.71
N SER A 168 -36.34 32.24 -14.49
CA SER A 168 -35.13 31.69 -15.11
C SER A 168 -35.29 31.48 -16.62
N GLY A 169 -36.44 30.97 -17.06
CA GLY A 169 -36.80 30.88 -18.47
C GLY A 169 -36.92 32.27 -19.12
N PHE A 170 -37.58 33.22 -18.45
CA PHE A 170 -37.73 34.60 -18.94
C PHE A 170 -36.39 35.34 -19.09
N LEU A 171 -35.47 35.17 -18.14
CA LEU A 171 -34.13 35.74 -18.23
C LEU A 171 -33.35 35.19 -19.42
N LEU A 172 -33.47 33.88 -19.70
CA LEU A 172 -32.84 33.26 -20.86
C LEU A 172 -33.48 33.73 -22.17
N THR A 173 -34.79 33.90 -22.23
CA THR A 173 -35.49 34.51 -23.38
C THR A 173 -34.90 35.87 -23.73
N ASN A 174 -34.71 36.75 -22.74
CA ASN A 174 -34.11 38.07 -22.95
C ASN A 174 -32.64 37.97 -23.38
N LYS A 175 -31.89 37.02 -22.81
CA LYS A 175 -30.49 36.81 -23.18
C LYS A 175 -30.33 36.34 -24.62
N PHE A 176 -31.11 35.35 -25.04
CA PHE A 176 -31.07 34.78 -26.38
C PHE A 176 -31.85 35.60 -27.42
N PHE A 177 -32.50 36.69 -27.00
CA PHE A 177 -33.40 37.50 -27.84
C PHE A 177 -34.48 36.64 -28.53
N VAL A 178 -35.07 35.70 -27.78
CA VAL A 178 -36.03 34.75 -28.34
C VAL A 178 -37.35 35.46 -28.63
N THR A 179 -37.77 35.38 -29.89
CA THR A 179 -39.02 36.01 -30.37
C THR A 179 -40.03 35.00 -30.89
N THR A 180 -39.61 33.77 -31.18
CA THR A 180 -40.44 32.72 -31.78
C THR A 180 -40.26 31.40 -31.03
N TYR A 181 -41.35 30.65 -30.85
CA TYR A 181 -41.35 29.36 -30.17
C TYR A 181 -41.94 28.24 -31.05
N PRO A 182 -41.51 26.97 -30.86
CA PRO A 182 -40.51 26.49 -29.90
C PRO A 182 -39.10 27.04 -30.17
N PHE A 183 -38.31 27.24 -29.11
CA PHE A 183 -36.92 27.68 -29.19
C PHE A 183 -36.00 26.63 -28.59
N MET A 184 -34.98 26.23 -29.34
CA MET A 184 -33.92 25.34 -28.87
C MET A 184 -32.56 25.83 -29.33
N ALA A 185 -31.60 25.90 -28.41
CA ALA A 185 -30.23 26.29 -28.71
C ALA A 185 -29.25 25.17 -28.34
N VAL A 186 -28.37 24.82 -29.28
CA VAL A 186 -27.26 23.89 -29.08
C VAL A 186 -26.00 24.68 -28.77
N VAL A 187 -25.37 24.35 -27.64
CA VAL A 187 -24.18 25.00 -27.14
C VAL A 187 -23.03 23.99 -27.08
N SER A 188 -21.91 24.33 -27.72
CA SER A 188 -20.65 23.59 -27.57
C SER A 188 -19.97 24.01 -26.27
N THR A 189 -19.73 23.04 -25.39
CA THR A 189 -19.10 23.25 -24.07
C THR A 189 -17.63 22.86 -24.10
N ASN A 190 -16.87 23.51 -24.98
CA ASN A 190 -15.42 23.33 -25.01
C ASN A 190 -14.76 23.90 -23.73
N THR A 191 -13.76 23.21 -23.18
CA THR A 191 -12.98 23.69 -22.02
C THR A 191 -11.78 24.56 -22.41
N ARG A 192 -11.20 24.37 -23.61
CA ARG A 192 -10.09 25.17 -24.15
C ARG A 192 -10.56 26.47 -24.79
N THR A 193 -11.61 26.40 -25.61
CA THR A 193 -12.22 27.57 -26.24
C THR A 193 -13.44 28.02 -25.45
N ARG A 194 -13.82 29.29 -25.60
CA ARG A 194 -15.04 29.79 -24.96
C ARG A 194 -16.22 29.02 -25.53
N SER A 195 -17.12 28.56 -24.65
CA SER A 195 -18.36 27.92 -25.07
C SER A 195 -19.12 28.85 -26.04
N GLN A 196 -19.82 28.26 -27.00
CA GLN A 196 -20.50 29.01 -28.05
C GLN A 196 -21.78 28.32 -28.47
N VAL A 197 -22.76 29.11 -28.87
CA VAL A 197 -23.98 28.59 -29.49
C VAL A 197 -23.63 28.17 -30.92
N VAL A 198 -23.84 26.91 -31.24
CA VAL A 198 -23.54 26.29 -32.53
C VAL A 198 -24.77 26.36 -33.44
N LYS A 199 -25.94 26.05 -32.90
CA LYS A 199 -27.19 25.97 -33.66
C LYS A 199 -28.36 26.52 -32.87
N ILE A 200 -29.28 27.18 -33.57
CA ILE A 200 -30.56 27.64 -33.02
C ILE A 200 -31.67 27.08 -33.90
N PHE A 201 -32.72 26.61 -33.24
CA PHE A 201 -33.95 26.09 -33.81
C PHE A 201 -35.08 26.99 -33.30
N GLU A 202 -35.77 27.68 -34.21
CA GLU A 202 -36.90 28.55 -33.88
C GLU A 202 -38.08 28.28 -34.83
N GLY A 203 -39.30 28.31 -34.28
CA GLY A 203 -40.54 28.20 -35.06
C GLY A 203 -40.97 26.77 -35.40
N GLN A 204 -41.75 26.61 -36.47
CA GLN A 204 -42.24 25.29 -36.89
C GLN A 204 -41.10 24.47 -37.49
N ILE A 205 -40.76 23.37 -36.81
CA ILE A 205 -39.66 22.48 -37.15
C ILE A 205 -40.19 21.07 -37.06
N ASN A 206 -39.89 20.24 -38.06
CA ASN A 206 -40.25 18.82 -38.05
C ASN A 206 -39.08 17.95 -37.52
N ALA A 207 -39.35 16.67 -37.28
CA ALA A 207 -38.36 15.74 -36.74
C ALA A 207 -37.09 15.64 -37.61
N ASP A 208 -37.24 15.53 -38.93
CA ASP A 208 -36.12 15.43 -39.86
C ASP A 208 -35.23 16.68 -39.87
N GLN A 209 -35.81 17.88 -39.82
CA GLN A 209 -35.07 19.13 -39.75
C GLN A 209 -34.32 19.26 -38.43
N LEU A 210 -34.95 18.87 -37.32
CA LEU A 210 -34.30 18.88 -36.01
C LEU A 210 -33.12 17.89 -36.01
N MET A 211 -33.34 16.65 -36.43
CA MET A 211 -32.32 15.60 -36.49
C MET A 211 -31.14 16.02 -37.37
N THR A 212 -31.41 16.50 -38.59
CA THR A 212 -30.37 16.96 -39.53
C THR A 212 -29.57 18.12 -38.93
N GLY A 213 -30.25 19.06 -38.25
CA GLY A 213 -29.59 20.18 -37.61
C GLY A 213 -28.74 19.77 -36.39
N LEU A 214 -29.20 18.79 -35.61
CA LEU A 214 -28.45 18.28 -34.46
C LEU A 214 -27.21 17.49 -34.92
N ILE A 215 -27.33 16.67 -35.96
CA ILE A 215 -26.19 15.96 -36.58
C ILE A 215 -25.15 16.96 -37.08
N SER A 216 -25.57 17.97 -37.86
CA SER A 216 -24.67 19.02 -38.34
C SER A 216 -23.99 19.79 -37.20
N ALA A 217 -24.71 20.08 -36.11
CA ALA A 217 -24.12 20.75 -34.95
C ALA A 217 -23.07 19.88 -34.23
N LEU A 218 -23.28 18.56 -34.18
CA LEU A 218 -22.26 17.62 -33.69
C LEU A 218 -21.05 17.60 -34.61
N GLU A 219 -21.23 17.35 -35.91
CA GLU A 219 -20.14 17.20 -36.87
C GLU A 219 -19.20 18.43 -36.91
N GLU A 220 -19.76 19.64 -36.84
CA GLU A 220 -18.99 20.89 -36.85
C GLU A 220 -18.06 21.06 -35.63
N ASN A 221 -18.35 20.39 -34.50
CA ASN A 221 -17.60 20.55 -33.25
C ASN A 221 -17.16 19.21 -32.62
N ALA A 222 -17.37 18.09 -33.31
CA ALA A 222 -17.13 16.74 -32.80
C ALA A 222 -15.65 16.47 -32.53
N SER A 223 -14.76 16.92 -33.41
CA SER A 223 -13.30 16.76 -33.24
C SER A 223 -12.80 17.42 -31.96
N ALA A 224 -13.19 18.68 -31.73
CA ALA A 224 -12.77 19.45 -30.58
C ALA A 224 -13.27 18.88 -29.24
N ILE A 225 -14.48 18.33 -29.20
CA ILE A 225 -15.04 17.70 -27.99
C ILE A 225 -14.50 16.28 -27.80
N SER A 226 -14.28 15.52 -28.87
CA SER A 226 -13.70 14.17 -28.82
C SER A 226 -12.25 14.21 -28.32
N GLU A 227 -11.42 15.10 -28.84
CA GLU A 227 -10.05 15.31 -28.35
C GLU A 227 -10.03 15.65 -26.85
N GLN A 228 -10.99 16.46 -26.39
CA GLN A 228 -11.13 16.81 -24.99
C GLN A 228 -11.49 15.58 -24.14
N ARG A 229 -12.42 14.73 -24.59
CA ARG A 229 -12.78 13.49 -23.89
C ARG A 229 -11.58 12.55 -23.77
N ILE A 230 -10.80 12.41 -24.84
CA ILE A 230 -9.60 11.56 -24.86
C ILE A 230 -8.60 12.08 -23.83
N GLN A 231 -8.28 13.37 -23.86
CA GLN A 231 -7.32 13.96 -22.91
C GLN A 231 -7.76 13.88 -21.46
N GLU A 232 -9.05 14.09 -21.18
CA GLU A 232 -9.55 14.02 -19.80
C GLU A 232 -9.52 12.58 -19.28
N ASN A 233 -9.89 11.61 -20.12
CA ASN A 233 -9.78 10.19 -19.81
C ASN A 233 -8.31 9.75 -19.63
N GLU A 234 -7.39 10.26 -20.44
CA GLU A 234 -5.95 10.02 -20.27
C GLU A 234 -5.46 10.57 -18.93
N ARG A 235 -5.82 11.80 -18.58
CA ARG A 235 -5.46 12.42 -17.30
C ARG A 235 -6.01 11.65 -16.10
N SER A 236 -7.29 11.24 -16.16
CA SER A 236 -7.90 10.44 -15.08
C SER A 236 -7.23 9.08 -14.96
N SER A 237 -6.92 8.44 -16.10
CA SER A 237 -6.24 7.15 -16.12
C SER A 237 -4.82 7.25 -15.55
N ILE A 238 -4.05 8.26 -15.96
CA ILE A 238 -2.71 8.52 -15.41
C ILE A 238 -2.77 8.76 -13.90
N ARG A 239 -3.75 9.51 -13.43
CA ARG A 239 -3.96 9.76 -11.99
C ARG A 239 -4.26 8.46 -11.24
N GLN A 240 -5.16 7.63 -11.76
CA GLN A 240 -5.49 6.34 -11.15
C GLN A 240 -4.28 5.40 -11.10
N ILE A 241 -3.48 5.35 -12.16
CA ILE A 241 -2.25 4.54 -12.20
C ILE A 241 -1.26 5.00 -11.13
N ARG A 242 -1.05 6.32 -10.98
CA ARG A 242 -0.17 6.86 -9.93
C ARG A 242 -0.69 6.53 -8.52
N GLU A 243 -1.98 6.73 -8.28
CA GLU A 243 -2.59 6.41 -6.98
C GLU A 243 -2.49 4.91 -6.65
N GLN A 244 -2.56 4.04 -7.66
CA GLN A 244 -2.35 2.60 -7.50
C GLN A 244 -0.88 2.27 -7.19
N GLN A 245 0.06 2.86 -7.93
CA GLN A 245 1.50 2.68 -7.72
C GLN A 245 1.94 3.17 -6.33
N ASP A 246 1.46 4.34 -5.90
CA ASP A 246 1.77 4.90 -4.59
C ASP A 246 1.27 3.99 -3.46
N ARG A 247 0.08 3.38 -3.63
CA ARG A 247 -0.47 2.42 -2.67
C ARG A 247 0.38 1.16 -2.57
N GLU A 248 0.71 0.55 -3.71
CA GLU A 248 1.53 -0.66 -3.77
C GLU A 248 2.94 -0.41 -3.20
N TYR A 249 3.52 0.76 -3.48
CA TYR A 249 4.79 1.18 -2.92
C TYR A 249 4.73 1.32 -1.39
N GLN A 250 3.68 1.97 -0.88
CA GLN A 250 3.48 2.12 0.55
C GLN A 250 3.32 0.78 1.27
N GLU A 251 2.52 -0.14 0.70
CA GLU A 251 2.38 -1.50 1.22
C GLU A 251 3.70 -2.29 1.19
N SER A 252 4.54 -2.08 0.18
CA SER A 252 5.88 -2.69 0.12
C SER A 252 6.80 -2.15 1.22
N ILE A 253 6.80 -0.83 1.46
CA ILE A 253 7.58 -0.22 2.54
C ILE A 253 7.16 -0.79 3.89
N GLU A 254 5.85 -0.88 4.14
CA GLU A 254 5.33 -1.39 5.42
C GLU A 254 5.70 -2.85 5.63
N ARG A 255 5.62 -3.68 4.58
CA ARG A 255 6.03 -5.08 4.64
C ARG A 255 7.53 -5.25 4.92
N ASP A 256 8.37 -4.41 4.32
CA ASP A 256 9.81 -4.46 4.56
C ASP A 256 10.18 -3.95 5.95
N GLN A 257 9.51 -2.92 6.46
CA GLN A 257 9.66 -2.46 7.85
C GLN A 257 9.25 -3.54 8.85
N GLU A 258 8.13 -4.23 8.61
CA GLU A 258 7.67 -5.30 9.50
C GLU A 258 8.63 -6.49 9.48
N ARG A 259 9.13 -6.87 8.30
CA ARG A 259 10.15 -7.92 8.19
C ARG A 259 11.40 -7.58 9.00
N GLN A 260 11.89 -6.35 8.90
CA GLN A 260 13.05 -5.87 9.68
C GLN A 260 12.79 -5.90 11.18
N ARG A 261 11.57 -5.54 11.63
CA ARG A 261 11.20 -5.62 13.05
C ARG A 261 11.21 -7.06 13.56
N ILE A 262 10.57 -7.97 12.82
CA ILE A 262 10.52 -9.39 13.18
C ILE A 262 11.93 -9.98 13.23
N GLU A 263 12.80 -9.67 12.27
CA GLU A 263 14.17 -10.16 12.24
C GLU A 263 14.99 -9.64 13.43
N PHE A 264 14.85 -8.34 13.76
CA PHE A 264 15.50 -7.75 14.93
C PHE A 264 15.03 -8.40 16.24
N GLU A 265 13.72 -8.60 16.42
CA GLU A 265 13.16 -9.26 17.60
C GLU A 265 13.65 -10.71 17.73
N GLN A 266 13.70 -11.45 16.63
CA GLN A 266 14.24 -12.81 16.60
C GLN A 266 15.72 -12.86 16.98
N GLU A 267 16.54 -11.93 16.49
CA GLU A 267 17.96 -11.85 16.84
C GLU A 267 18.15 -11.53 18.34
N GLN A 268 17.37 -10.58 18.88
CA GLN A 268 17.40 -10.28 20.32
C GLN A 268 17.01 -11.49 21.17
N GLN A 269 15.94 -12.20 20.77
CA GLN A 269 15.48 -13.39 21.49
C GLN A 269 16.54 -14.50 21.47
N GLN A 270 17.19 -14.74 20.32
CA GLN A 270 18.28 -15.70 20.20
C GLN A 270 19.49 -15.31 21.05
N ARG A 271 19.81 -14.01 21.14
CA ARG A 271 20.90 -13.51 21.97
C ARG A 271 20.62 -13.72 23.46
N ILE A 272 19.41 -13.40 23.92
CA ILE A 272 18.97 -13.64 25.30
C ILE A 272 19.04 -15.14 25.62
N GLU A 273 18.52 -15.99 24.73
CA GLU A 273 18.55 -17.45 24.94
C GLU A 273 20.00 -17.99 24.98
N ARG A 274 20.90 -17.49 24.14
CA ARG A 274 22.32 -17.85 24.17
C ARG A 274 22.97 -17.46 25.50
N MET A 275 22.73 -16.23 25.97
CA MET A 275 23.23 -15.74 27.26
C MET A 275 22.73 -16.61 28.42
N GLU A 276 21.44 -16.97 28.43
CA GLU A 276 20.88 -17.86 29.46
C GLU A 276 21.49 -19.26 29.43
N ARG A 277 21.74 -19.82 28.23
CA ARG A 277 22.38 -21.13 28.08
C ARG A 277 23.82 -21.08 28.57
N GLU A 278 24.57 -20.03 28.23
CA GLU A 278 25.94 -19.81 28.70
C GLU A 278 26.00 -19.66 30.22
N GLU A 279 25.11 -18.87 30.82
CA GLU A 279 25.00 -18.76 32.29
C GLU A 279 24.69 -20.11 32.95
N LYS A 280 23.74 -20.88 32.39
CA LYS A 280 23.39 -22.21 32.91
C LYS A 280 24.59 -23.16 32.83
N ILE A 281 25.38 -23.11 31.76
CA ILE A 281 26.61 -23.90 31.61
C ILE A 281 27.66 -23.45 32.63
N LYS A 282 27.90 -22.15 32.78
CA LYS A 282 28.85 -21.60 33.75
C LYS A 282 28.52 -22.00 35.18
N ARG A 283 27.25 -21.84 35.60
CA ARG A 283 26.76 -22.30 36.92
C ARG A 283 26.96 -23.81 37.14
N LYS A 284 26.82 -24.63 36.09
CA LYS A 284 27.09 -26.07 36.18
C LYS A 284 28.58 -26.37 36.31
N LYS A 285 29.46 -25.66 35.60
CA LYS A 285 30.92 -25.79 35.72
C LYS A 285 31.42 -25.39 37.09
N GLU A 286 31.03 -24.21 37.59
CA GLU A 286 31.40 -23.72 38.92
C GLU A 286 30.98 -24.70 40.03
N LYS A 287 29.79 -25.31 39.92
CA LYS A 287 29.35 -26.35 40.86
C LYS A 287 30.22 -27.60 40.80
N LYS A 288 30.64 -28.04 39.62
CA LYS A 288 31.52 -29.21 39.45
C LYS A 288 32.93 -28.91 39.97
N GLU A 289 33.47 -27.73 39.69
CA GLU A 289 34.78 -27.30 40.19
C GLU A 289 34.81 -27.23 41.71
N ARG A 290 33.78 -26.66 42.35
CA ARG A 290 33.65 -26.68 43.82
C ARG A 290 33.64 -28.11 44.38
N GLN A 291 32.93 -29.03 43.73
CA GLN A 291 32.89 -30.44 44.15
C GLN A 291 34.25 -31.14 44.00
N MET A 292 35.00 -30.83 42.93
CA MET A 292 36.34 -31.36 42.71
C MET A 292 37.34 -30.84 43.74
N LEU A 293 37.32 -29.54 44.03
CA LEU A 293 38.17 -28.94 45.07
C LEU A 293 37.87 -29.53 46.46
N GLU A 294 36.59 -29.70 46.81
CA GLU A 294 36.22 -30.35 48.09
C GLU A 294 36.74 -31.80 48.16
N LEU A 295 36.72 -32.52 47.03
CA LEU A 295 37.26 -33.88 46.96
C LEU A 295 38.80 -33.88 47.08
N GLU A 296 39.49 -32.96 46.42
CA GLU A 296 40.94 -32.81 46.50
C GLU A 296 41.41 -32.44 47.92
N GLU A 297 40.73 -31.50 48.59
CA GLU A 297 41.01 -31.16 49.99
C GLU A 297 40.84 -32.38 50.90
N LYS A 298 39.82 -33.22 50.66
CA LYS A 298 39.63 -34.47 51.41
C LYS A 298 40.74 -35.49 51.14
N ILE A 299 41.21 -35.60 49.89
CA ILE A 299 42.34 -36.47 49.53
C ILE A 299 43.63 -36.01 50.21
N GLN A 300 43.92 -34.70 50.23
CA GLN A 300 45.14 -34.17 50.85
C GLN A 300 45.13 -34.30 52.37
N ASN A 301 43.97 -34.14 53.02
CA ASN A 301 43.84 -34.29 54.47
C ASN A 301 43.88 -35.77 54.93
N LEU A 302 43.91 -36.71 54.00
CA LEU A 302 43.97 -38.13 54.31
C LEU A 302 45.38 -38.51 54.77
N LYS A 303 45.56 -38.68 56.08
CA LYS A 303 46.83 -39.14 56.69
C LYS A 303 47.32 -40.43 56.01
N PRO A 304 48.62 -40.61 55.71
CA PRO A 304 49.16 -41.78 55.02
C PRO A 304 48.89 -43.08 55.79
N GLU A 305 48.76 -44.21 55.07
CA GLU A 305 48.49 -45.51 55.69
C GLU A 305 49.63 -45.92 56.64
N PRO A 306 49.35 -46.24 57.92
CA PRO A 306 50.35 -46.72 58.86
C PRO A 306 50.84 -48.12 58.47
N ASP A 307 52.16 -48.32 58.44
CA ASP A 307 52.77 -49.61 58.11
C ASP A 307 52.56 -50.59 59.28
N PRO A 308 51.86 -51.72 59.08
CA PRO A 308 51.57 -52.69 60.14
C PRO A 308 52.82 -53.35 60.76
N LYS A 309 54.02 -53.14 60.21
CA LYS A 309 55.27 -53.69 60.74
C LYS A 309 56.08 -52.73 61.62
N THR A 310 55.78 -51.43 61.60
CA THR A 310 56.68 -50.41 62.16
C THR A 310 56.01 -49.58 63.27
N GLU A 311 54.68 -49.59 63.38
CA GLU A 311 53.92 -48.76 64.32
C GLU A 311 53.02 -49.60 65.24
N GLU A 312 53.07 -49.35 66.56
CA GLU A 312 52.17 -49.99 67.54
C GLU A 312 50.75 -49.38 67.46
N GLY A 313 49.71 -50.21 67.64
CA GLY A 313 48.31 -49.73 67.67
C GLY A 313 47.58 -49.65 66.33
N VAL A 314 48.02 -50.38 65.30
CA VAL A 314 47.39 -50.42 63.97
C VAL A 314 46.19 -51.39 63.92
N ILE A 315 45.07 -50.91 63.37
CA ILE A 315 43.83 -51.66 63.12
C ILE A 315 43.58 -51.73 61.62
N ARG A 316 43.35 -52.93 61.09
CA ARG A 316 42.89 -53.12 59.70
C ARG A 316 41.35 -53.12 59.67
N LEU A 317 40.78 -52.19 58.92
CA LEU A 317 39.32 -52.10 58.74
C LEU A 317 38.90 -52.42 57.32
N ARG A 318 37.78 -53.12 57.19
CA ARG A 318 37.15 -53.44 55.91
C ARG A 318 35.79 -52.73 55.83
N VAL A 319 35.67 -51.73 54.95
CA VAL A 319 34.39 -51.09 54.68
C VAL A 319 33.75 -51.72 53.43
N ILE A 320 32.50 -52.14 53.56
CA ILE A 320 31.66 -52.63 52.47
C ILE A 320 30.78 -51.46 52.00
N LEU A 321 30.92 -51.08 50.73
CA LEU A 321 30.14 -50.03 50.09
C LEU A 321 28.73 -50.55 49.71
N PRO A 322 27.71 -49.69 49.53
CA PRO A 322 26.37 -50.09 49.10
C PRO A 322 26.34 -50.84 47.76
N ASP A 323 27.36 -50.65 46.92
CA ASP A 323 27.49 -51.31 45.62
C ASP A 323 28.03 -52.75 45.73
N GLY A 324 28.42 -53.19 46.94
CA GLY A 324 29.02 -54.50 47.19
C GLY A 324 30.55 -54.51 47.15
N ASP A 325 31.17 -53.42 46.69
CA ASP A 325 32.62 -53.23 46.69
C ASP A 325 33.18 -53.19 48.12
N LYS A 326 34.32 -53.86 48.31
CA LYS A 326 35.00 -53.97 49.61
C LYS A 326 36.31 -53.22 49.54
N ILE A 327 36.40 -52.15 50.32
CA ILE A 327 37.64 -51.40 50.49
C ILE A 327 38.23 -51.75 51.86
N SER A 328 39.55 -51.91 51.92
CA SER A 328 40.26 -52.17 53.19
C SER A 328 41.46 -51.26 53.34
N ARG A 329 41.69 -50.75 54.55
CA ARG A 329 42.82 -49.89 54.88
C ARG A 329 43.21 -50.03 56.35
N CYS A 330 44.50 -49.83 56.65
CA CYS A 330 45.00 -49.77 58.02
C CYS A 330 44.82 -48.35 58.60
N PHE A 331 44.44 -48.27 59.88
CA PHE A 331 44.24 -47.03 60.63
C PHE A 331 44.91 -47.16 62.00
N LYS A 332 45.35 -46.06 62.62
CA LYS A 332 45.81 -46.07 64.03
C LYS A 332 44.63 -45.94 64.97
N LYS A 333 44.68 -46.56 66.15
CA LYS A 333 43.64 -46.45 67.19
C LYS A 333 43.27 -45.02 67.59
N ASP A 334 44.24 -44.11 67.58
CA ASP A 334 44.09 -42.72 68.02
C ASP A 334 43.43 -41.78 66.98
N TRP A 335 43.03 -42.29 65.83
CA TRP A 335 42.45 -41.46 64.76
C TRP A 335 40.93 -41.28 64.92
N GLU A 336 40.42 -40.18 64.36
CA GLU A 336 39.00 -39.82 64.40
C GLU A 336 38.19 -40.53 63.32
N MET A 337 36.91 -40.80 63.63
CA MET A 337 35.93 -41.38 62.71
C MET A 337 35.79 -40.59 61.41
N LYS A 338 36.01 -39.27 61.44
CA LYS A 338 36.08 -38.39 60.26
C LYS A 338 37.02 -38.95 59.18
N THR A 339 38.15 -39.55 59.56
CA THR A 339 39.12 -40.10 58.60
C THR A 339 38.59 -41.32 57.84
N ILE A 340 37.69 -42.13 58.43
CA ILE A 340 37.01 -43.22 57.69
C ILE A 340 35.95 -42.64 56.76
N PHE A 341 35.18 -41.64 57.19
CA PHE A 341 34.21 -40.98 56.32
C PHE A 341 34.88 -40.33 55.12
N ASP A 342 35.97 -39.59 55.33
CA ASP A 342 36.75 -38.97 54.25
C ASP A 342 37.36 -40.03 53.32
N TRP A 343 37.85 -41.15 53.86
CA TRP A 343 38.35 -42.28 53.06
C TRP A 343 37.26 -42.96 52.22
N VAL A 344 36.06 -43.13 52.78
CA VAL A 344 34.90 -43.67 52.07
C VAL A 344 34.42 -42.69 51.00
N ASP A 345 34.41 -41.38 51.27
CA ASP A 345 34.06 -40.34 50.29
C ASP A 345 35.01 -40.39 49.07
N ILE A 346 36.32 -40.60 49.28
CA ILE A 346 37.35 -40.68 48.23
C ILE A 346 37.20 -41.95 47.37
N ASN A 347 37.02 -43.10 48.03
CA ASN A 347 36.97 -44.39 47.35
C ASN A 347 35.58 -44.78 46.86
N SER A 348 34.54 -44.07 47.30
CA SER A 348 33.21 -44.19 46.71
C SER A 348 33.25 -43.52 45.34
N ASN A 349 33.32 -44.33 44.29
CA ASN A 349 33.35 -43.87 42.90
C ASN A 349 31.96 -43.36 42.47
N LYS A 350 31.46 -42.30 43.13
CA LYS A 350 30.20 -41.56 42.91
C LYS A 350 28.91 -42.21 43.43
N SER A 351 28.96 -43.37 44.07
CA SER A 351 27.76 -44.07 44.55
C SER A 351 27.22 -43.56 45.88
N LEU A 352 28.07 -42.90 46.66
CA LEU A 352 27.74 -42.23 47.91
C LEU A 352 27.94 -40.73 47.75
N LYS A 353 26.93 -39.94 48.16
CA LYS A 353 27.11 -38.49 48.29
C LYS A 353 27.68 -38.21 49.69
N PRO A 354 28.70 -37.34 49.80
CA PRO A 354 29.21 -36.90 51.09
C PRO A 354 28.06 -36.49 52.01
N ASN A 355 28.13 -36.91 53.28
CA ASN A 355 27.15 -36.60 54.32
C ASN A 355 25.74 -37.23 54.17
N LYS A 356 25.54 -38.18 53.23
CA LYS A 356 24.27 -38.91 53.05
C LYS A 356 24.37 -40.41 53.37
N TYR A 357 25.29 -40.81 54.23
CA TYR A 357 25.43 -42.21 54.64
C TYR A 357 25.95 -42.30 56.08
N TYR A 358 25.73 -43.45 56.71
CA TYR A 358 26.24 -43.79 58.03
C TYR A 358 26.96 -45.14 57.97
N LEU A 359 27.92 -45.35 58.86
CA LEU A 359 28.72 -46.57 58.91
C LEU A 359 28.18 -47.49 60.01
N VAL A 360 28.01 -48.77 59.74
CA VAL A 360 27.47 -49.75 60.69
C VAL A 360 28.45 -50.90 60.90
N LYS A 361 28.83 -51.17 62.15
CA LYS A 361 29.49 -52.42 62.56
C LYS A 361 28.44 -53.48 62.84
N ASN A 362 28.64 -54.72 62.39
CA ASN A 362 27.61 -55.77 62.48
C ASN A 362 27.66 -56.57 63.80
N TYR A 363 28.82 -56.64 64.48
CA TYR A 363 28.99 -57.40 65.73
C TYR A 363 30.01 -56.74 66.68
N PRO A 364 29.58 -56.20 67.84
CA PRO A 364 28.19 -55.85 68.18
C PRO A 364 27.62 -54.79 67.20
N LYS A 365 26.29 -54.77 67.00
CA LYS A 365 25.64 -53.83 66.09
C LYS A 365 25.74 -52.40 66.62
N THR A 366 26.59 -51.58 66.01
CA THR A 366 26.73 -50.15 66.34
C THR A 366 26.72 -49.31 65.08
N SER A 367 25.85 -48.30 65.03
CA SER A 367 25.79 -47.33 63.94
C SER A 367 26.55 -46.07 64.33
N PHE A 368 27.47 -45.65 63.47
CA PHE A 368 28.26 -44.45 63.65
C PHE A 368 27.77 -43.35 62.71
N SER A 369 27.29 -42.25 63.32
CA SER A 369 26.94 -41.01 62.62
C SER A 369 27.80 -39.82 63.07
N ASP A 370 28.46 -39.94 64.22
CA ASP A 370 29.31 -38.89 64.78
C ASP A 370 30.73 -38.98 64.22
N LYS A 371 31.19 -37.88 63.62
CA LYS A 371 32.49 -37.79 62.94
C LYS A 371 33.66 -37.51 63.88
N ASN A 372 33.39 -37.11 65.13
CA ASN A 372 34.42 -36.62 66.06
C ASN A 372 34.85 -37.66 67.11
N ALA A 373 34.28 -38.87 67.11
CA ALA A 373 34.69 -39.93 68.04
C ALA A 373 36.01 -40.57 67.57
N THR A 374 36.86 -41.02 68.49
CA THR A 374 38.06 -41.80 68.17
C THR A 374 37.71 -43.28 67.93
N PHE A 375 38.60 -44.05 67.29
CA PHE A 375 38.36 -45.48 67.10
C PHE A 375 38.36 -46.28 68.41
N GLU A 376 39.07 -45.79 69.43
CA GLU A 376 39.02 -46.37 70.78
C GLU A 376 37.66 -46.17 71.45
N ASP A 377 37.12 -44.94 71.41
CA ASP A 377 35.78 -44.63 71.94
C ASP A 377 34.68 -45.41 71.20
N ALA A 378 34.88 -45.61 69.89
CA ALA A 378 33.98 -46.36 69.01
C ALA A 378 34.05 -47.88 69.19
N LYS A 379 34.95 -48.41 70.05
CA LYS A 379 35.20 -49.86 70.27
C LYS A 379 35.42 -50.63 68.96
N ILE A 380 36.21 -50.05 68.07
CA ILE A 380 36.59 -50.67 66.80
C ILE A 380 37.87 -51.48 67.01
N GLU A 381 37.83 -52.76 66.66
CA GLU A 381 38.90 -53.73 66.85
C GLU A 381 39.52 -54.15 65.51
N ASN A 382 40.72 -54.72 65.57
CA ASN A 382 41.46 -55.15 64.38
C ASN A 382 40.71 -56.27 63.65
N GLY A 383 40.42 -56.07 62.36
CA GLY A 383 39.68 -57.02 61.54
C GLY A 383 38.18 -56.74 61.43
N ASP A 384 37.68 -55.67 62.06
CA ASP A 384 36.28 -55.28 61.96
C ASP A 384 35.86 -54.94 60.53
N SER A 385 34.62 -55.32 60.20
CA SER A 385 33.96 -54.93 58.97
C SER A 385 32.83 -53.93 59.23
N LEU A 386 32.93 -52.78 58.59
CA LEU A 386 31.94 -51.72 58.61
C LEU A 386 31.15 -51.73 57.30
N MET A 387 29.86 -51.43 57.34
CA MET A 387 29.01 -51.32 56.15
C MET A 387 28.56 -49.87 56.01
N ALA A 388 28.79 -49.27 54.85
CA ALA A 388 28.27 -47.95 54.53
C ALA A 388 26.84 -48.09 54.02
N ILE A 389 25.89 -47.52 54.75
CA ILE A 389 24.46 -47.54 54.39
C ILE A 389 24.03 -46.13 54.03
N LYS A 390 23.41 -46.00 52.86
CA LYS A 390 22.85 -44.73 52.38
C LYS A 390 21.68 -44.32 53.26
N LYS A 391 21.65 -43.05 53.65
CA LYS A 391 20.58 -42.43 54.43
C LYS A 391 19.33 -42.19 53.58
#